data_AF-A0AAU9UMK4-F1
#
_entry.id   AF-A0AAU9UMK4-F1
#
_cell.length_a   1.000
_cell.length_b   1.000
_cell.length_c   1.000
_cell.angle_alpha   90.00
_cell.angle_beta   90.00
_cell.angle_gamma   90.00
#
_symmetry.space_group_name_H-M   'P 1'
#
loop_
_entity.id
_entity.type
_entity.pdbx_description
1 polymer ?
#
loop_
_entity_poly.entity_id
_entity_poly.type
_entity_poly.pdbx_seq_one_letter_code
_entity_poly.pdbx_strand_id
1 'polypeptide(L)'
;MLGDRILKMASQAFLTLMRTSKKARSRVRTLTSILRNCFKEGTKCNHLMNQFGAIVMAARLSGAGEVTLIGDVKQLRYIDRKNLFEMRYYRPYLTTNITREFYCTYRSPMDVAYAMGEVYKNSYSSNPIIPSYSGDIYTGTQIPTTKRETLYLVYYTQEEKKFLLD
;
A
#
# COMPACT_ATOMS: atom_id res chain seq x y z
N MET A 1 12.23 -33.57 -6.30
CA MET A 1 12.32 -32.66 -7.46
C MET A 1 11.03 -31.85 -7.53
N LEU A 2 10.96 -30.77 -6.74
CA LEU A 2 9.85 -29.82 -6.71
C LEU A 2 10.37 -28.55 -7.39
N GLY A 3 10.05 -28.40 -8.68
CA GLY A 3 10.41 -27.24 -9.48
C GLY A 3 9.17 -26.76 -10.21
N ASP A 4 8.95 -25.45 -10.16
CA ASP A 4 8.16 -24.67 -11.09
C ASP A 4 6.63 -24.80 -11.03
N ARG A 5 6.01 -23.87 -10.28
CA ARG A 5 4.78 -23.15 -10.67
C ARG A 5 4.36 -22.04 -9.70
N ILE A 6 5.32 -21.21 -9.24
CA ILE A 6 4.98 -19.92 -8.61
C ILE A 6 5.35 -18.81 -9.58
N LEU A 7 4.50 -18.63 -10.59
CA LEU A 7 4.56 -17.49 -11.50
C LEU A 7 3.13 -17.00 -11.74
N LYS A 8 2.59 -16.25 -10.78
CA LYS A 8 1.43 -15.37 -11.00
C LYS A 8 1.61 -14.07 -10.22
N MET A 9 2.21 -13.10 -10.90
CA MET A 9 1.89 -11.67 -10.89
C MET A 9 1.37 -11.09 -9.56
N ALA A 10 2.29 -10.59 -8.73
CA ALA A 10 1.98 -9.71 -7.60
C ALA A 10 2.16 -8.21 -7.95
N SER A 11 1.99 -7.81 -9.22
CA SER A 11 2.12 -6.41 -9.65
C SER A 11 0.77 -5.64 -9.70
N GLN A 12 -0.35 -6.33 -9.54
CA GLN A 12 -1.70 -5.75 -9.75
C GLN A 12 -2.62 -5.76 -8.53
N ALA A 13 -2.08 -5.93 -7.32
CA ALA A 13 -2.87 -5.82 -6.11
C ALA A 13 -2.83 -4.38 -5.60
N PHE A 14 -3.75 -3.53 -6.06
CA PHE A 14 -4.41 -2.56 -5.15
C PHE A 14 -5.63 -1.80 -5.73
N LEU A 15 -6.07 -2.03 -6.97
CA LEU A 15 -7.14 -1.18 -7.54
C LEU A 15 -8.14 -1.89 -8.47
N THR A 16 -8.57 -3.11 -8.10
CA THR A 16 -9.68 -3.76 -8.82
C THR A 16 -10.64 -4.41 -7.83
N LEU A 17 -11.31 -3.59 -7.03
CA LEU A 17 -12.54 -3.98 -6.32
C LEU A 17 -13.78 -3.84 -7.23
N MET A 18 -13.67 -4.24 -8.49
CA MET A 18 -14.80 -4.26 -9.42
C MET A 18 -14.89 -5.66 -10.06
N ARG A 19 -15.98 -6.37 -9.69
CA ARG A 19 -16.45 -7.67 -10.22
C ARG A 19 -15.67 -8.94 -9.83
N THR A 20 -15.64 -9.26 -8.54
CA THR A 20 -15.36 -10.64 -8.09
C THR A 20 -16.66 -11.41 -7.77
N SER A 21 -16.71 -12.68 -8.19
CA SER A 21 -17.83 -13.61 -7.96
C SER A 21 -18.11 -13.81 -6.46
N LYS A 22 -19.34 -14.17 -6.08
CA LYS A 22 -19.73 -14.40 -4.66
C LYS A 22 -18.78 -15.37 -3.92
N LYS A 23 -18.20 -16.33 -4.64
CA LYS A 23 -17.25 -17.34 -4.12
C LYS A 23 -15.85 -16.78 -3.84
N ALA A 24 -15.43 -15.72 -4.53
CA ALA A 24 -14.18 -15.03 -4.25
C ALA A 24 -14.30 -14.08 -3.06
N ARG A 25 -15.48 -13.45 -2.86
CA ARG A 25 -15.77 -12.60 -1.69
C ARG A 25 -15.78 -13.36 -0.35
N SER A 26 -16.04 -14.67 -0.37
CA SER A 26 -15.93 -15.48 0.85
C SER A 26 -14.48 -15.71 1.26
N ARG A 27 -13.54 -15.72 0.31
CA ARG A 27 -12.11 -16.01 0.53
C ARG A 27 -11.24 -14.77 0.71
N VAL A 28 -11.62 -13.64 0.11
CA VAL A 28 -10.88 -12.37 0.22
C VAL A 28 -11.78 -11.34 0.88
N ARG A 29 -11.38 -10.89 2.06
CA ARG A 29 -12.09 -9.87 2.85
C ARG A 29 -11.13 -8.77 3.27
N THR A 30 -11.67 -7.57 3.44
CA THR A 30 -10.92 -6.44 3.99
C THR A 30 -10.79 -6.61 5.50
N LEU A 31 -9.73 -6.06 6.12
CA LEU A 31 -9.50 -6.22 7.56
C LEU A 31 -10.72 -5.77 8.38
N THR A 32 -11.31 -4.64 8.02
CA THR A 32 -12.51 -4.15 8.70
C THR A 32 -13.71 -5.06 8.46
N SER A 33 -13.86 -5.66 7.27
CA SER A 33 -14.93 -6.64 7.08
C SER A 33 -14.77 -7.85 7.98
N ILE A 34 -13.53 -8.28 8.28
CA ILE A 34 -13.25 -9.34 9.25
C ILE A 34 -13.60 -8.86 10.66
N LEU A 35 -13.03 -7.73 11.09
CA LEU A 35 -13.25 -7.17 12.43
C LEU A 35 -14.72 -6.85 12.72
N ARG A 36 -15.45 -6.38 11.71
CA ARG A 36 -16.86 -5.99 11.86
C ARG A 36 -17.81 -7.15 11.65
N ASN A 37 -17.64 -8.01 10.65
CA ASN A 37 -18.64 -9.06 10.40
C ASN A 37 -18.49 -10.27 11.32
N CYS A 38 -17.34 -10.42 12.02
CA CYS A 38 -17.23 -11.31 13.18
C CYS A 38 -18.01 -10.78 14.40
N PHE A 39 -18.45 -9.51 14.38
CA PHE A 39 -19.27 -8.85 15.39
C PHE A 39 -20.43 -8.08 14.72
N LYS A 40 -21.48 -8.78 14.25
CA LYS A 40 -22.78 -8.27 13.70
C LYS A 40 -22.86 -6.84 13.07
N GLU A 41 -23.52 -6.77 11.92
CA GLU A 41 -23.53 -5.71 10.90
C GLU A 41 -23.73 -4.21 11.31
N GLY A 42 -22.83 -3.31 10.86
CA GLY A 42 -23.11 -1.87 10.53
C GLY A 42 -21.86 -0.98 10.19
N THR A 43 -21.67 -0.48 8.94
CA THR A 43 -20.52 0.31 8.32
C THR A 43 -19.18 -0.31 7.79
N LYS A 44 -18.86 -0.09 6.49
CA LYS A 44 -17.61 -0.53 5.83
C LYS A 44 -16.42 0.34 6.27
N CYS A 45 -15.24 -0.26 6.41
CA CYS A 45 -13.97 0.49 6.47
C CYS A 45 -12.89 -0.32 5.72
N ASN A 46 -11.85 0.33 5.19
CA ASN A 46 -10.82 -0.27 4.35
C ASN A 46 -9.48 0.34 4.74
N HIS A 47 -8.61 -0.32 5.50
CA HIS A 47 -7.23 0.17 5.64
C HIS A 47 -6.24 -1.00 5.75
N LEU A 48 -5.14 -0.93 5.01
CA LEU A 48 -3.89 -1.68 5.26
C LEU A 48 -2.91 -0.83 6.09
N MET A 49 -3.23 0.46 6.25
CA MET A 49 -2.73 1.35 7.28
C MET A 49 -3.55 1.16 8.55
N ASN A 50 -3.53 -0.03 9.13
CA ASN A 50 -4.23 -0.26 10.38
C ASN A 50 -3.26 -0.16 11.55
N GLN A 51 -3.76 0.33 12.67
CA GLN A 51 -3.07 0.20 13.94
C GLN A 51 -2.71 -1.28 14.16
N PHE A 52 -1.48 -1.53 14.63
CA PHE A 52 -0.97 -2.90 14.81
C PHE A 52 -1.92 -3.78 15.64
N GLY A 53 -2.58 -3.21 16.67
CA GLY A 53 -3.58 -3.92 17.47
C GLY A 53 -4.76 -4.47 16.67
N ALA A 54 -5.22 -3.75 15.64
CA ALA A 54 -6.30 -4.22 14.76
C ALA A 54 -5.86 -5.42 13.90
N ILE A 55 -4.59 -5.45 13.51
CA ILE A 55 -4.00 -6.58 12.76
C ILE A 55 -3.92 -7.82 13.66
N VAL A 56 -3.41 -7.67 14.87
CA VAL A 56 -3.33 -8.76 15.88
C VAL A 56 -4.72 -9.29 16.21
N MET A 57 -5.70 -8.42 16.40
CA MET A 57 -7.08 -8.81 16.68
C MET A 57 -7.70 -9.58 15.50
N ALA A 58 -7.50 -9.11 14.27
CA ALA A 58 -7.99 -9.82 13.09
C ALA A 58 -7.33 -11.19 12.92
N ALA A 59 -6.03 -11.29 13.18
CA ALA A 59 -5.31 -12.57 13.19
C ALA A 59 -5.93 -13.54 14.21
N ARG A 60 -6.17 -13.08 15.44
CA ARG A 60 -6.81 -13.90 16.49
C ARG A 60 -8.23 -14.35 16.10
N LEU A 61 -9.04 -13.43 15.57
CA LEU A 61 -10.43 -13.72 15.16
C LEU A 61 -10.51 -14.65 13.95
N SER A 62 -9.48 -14.67 13.11
CA SER A 62 -9.46 -15.55 11.93
C SER A 62 -9.36 -17.03 12.30
N GLY A 63 -8.88 -17.38 13.50
CA GLY A 63 -8.61 -18.76 13.91
C GLY A 63 -7.54 -19.46 13.07
N ALA A 64 -6.74 -18.70 12.30
CA ALA A 64 -5.70 -19.25 11.45
C ALA A 64 -4.53 -19.80 12.28
N GLY A 65 -3.99 -20.96 11.89
CA GLY A 65 -2.78 -21.53 12.49
C GLY A 65 -1.51 -20.75 12.15
N GLU A 66 -1.50 -20.05 11.01
CA GLU A 66 -0.40 -19.20 10.57
C GLU A 66 -0.97 -17.91 9.93
N VAL A 67 -0.30 -16.77 10.18
CA VAL A 67 -0.67 -15.48 9.60
C VAL A 67 0.55 -14.84 8.97
N THR A 68 0.48 -14.59 7.66
CA THR A 68 1.53 -13.88 6.91
C THR A 68 1.15 -12.42 6.74
N LEU A 69 2.04 -11.51 7.18
CA LEU A 69 1.90 -10.07 6.95
C LEU A 69 2.75 -9.66 5.74
N ILE A 70 2.15 -8.90 4.83
CA ILE A 70 2.81 -8.37 3.64
C ILE A 70 2.68 -6.84 3.68
N GLY A 71 3.80 -6.14 3.55
CA GLY A 71 3.83 -4.69 3.55
C GLY A 71 5.22 -4.15 3.32
N ASP A 72 5.32 -2.83 3.27
CA ASP A 72 6.56 -2.09 3.11
C ASP A 72 6.82 -1.23 4.36
N VAL A 73 7.96 -1.44 5.00
CA VAL A 73 8.34 -0.77 6.26
C VAL A 73 8.65 0.71 6.08
N LYS A 74 9.05 1.11 4.86
CA LYS A 74 9.48 2.46 4.52
C LYS A 74 8.35 3.30 3.91
N GLN A 75 7.20 2.70 3.59
CA GLN A 75 6.00 3.41 3.16
C GLN A 75 5.27 4.13 4.32
N LEU A 76 4.34 5.03 3.95
CA LEU A 76 3.52 5.78 4.89
C LEU A 76 2.79 4.83 5.86
N ARG A 77 3.04 5.04 7.14
CA ARG A 77 2.42 4.28 8.23
C ARG A 77 1.01 4.77 8.49
N TYR A 78 0.28 4.01 9.32
CA TYR A 78 -0.98 4.49 9.88
C TYR A 78 -0.77 5.85 10.56
N ILE A 79 -1.68 6.78 10.28
CA ILE A 79 -1.71 8.12 10.88
C ILE A 79 -3.02 8.21 11.66
N ASP A 80 -2.93 8.52 12.95
CA ASP A 80 -4.10 8.86 13.73
C ASP A 80 -4.66 10.22 13.28
N ARG A 81 -5.87 10.20 12.72
CA ARG A 81 -6.54 11.42 12.27
C ARG A 81 -7.27 12.15 13.40
N LYS A 82 -7.60 11.47 14.49
CA LYS A 82 -8.42 12.04 15.56
C LYS A 82 -7.59 12.42 16.78
N ASN A 83 -6.37 11.88 16.91
CA ASN A 83 -5.44 12.13 18.01
C ASN A 83 -6.12 12.04 19.40
N LEU A 84 -7.07 11.12 19.54
CA LEU A 84 -7.93 11.02 20.72
C LEU A 84 -7.16 10.47 21.92
N PHE A 85 -6.12 9.69 21.66
CA PHE A 85 -5.28 9.03 22.65
C PHE A 85 -3.83 9.06 22.19
N GLU A 86 -2.90 9.10 23.14
CA GLU A 86 -1.49 8.91 22.85
C GLU A 86 -1.27 7.49 22.32
N MET A 87 -1.07 7.36 21.00
CA MET A 87 -0.79 6.08 20.37
C MET A 87 0.71 5.87 20.19
N ARG A 88 1.23 4.83 20.84
CA ARG A 88 2.57 4.31 20.57
C ARG A 88 2.54 3.54 19.25
N TYR A 89 3.25 4.07 18.25
CA TYR A 89 3.41 3.41 16.96
C TYR A 89 4.37 2.22 17.07
N TYR A 90 3.82 1.03 17.34
CA TYR A 90 4.57 -0.21 17.28
C TYR A 90 4.78 -0.64 15.83
N ARG A 91 6.04 -0.89 15.46
CA ARG A 91 6.40 -1.37 14.13
C ARG A 91 6.23 -2.90 14.10
N PRO A 92 5.47 -3.47 13.15
CA PRO A 92 5.19 -4.92 13.13
C PRO A 92 6.44 -5.81 13.17
N TYR A 93 7.52 -5.39 12.51
CA TYR A 93 8.78 -6.15 12.49
C TYR A 93 9.48 -6.24 13.86
N LEU A 94 9.09 -5.40 14.84
CA LEU A 94 9.60 -5.50 16.21
C LEU A 94 8.92 -6.64 16.99
N THR A 95 7.75 -7.08 16.54
CA THR A 95 6.96 -8.13 17.19
C THR A 95 7.04 -9.45 16.45
N THR A 96 7.23 -9.42 15.13
CA THR A 96 7.33 -10.63 14.30
C THR A 96 8.56 -10.59 13.42
N ASN A 97 9.24 -11.73 13.28
CA ASN A 97 10.41 -11.84 12.42
C ASN A 97 10.05 -11.64 10.93
N ILE A 98 10.93 -10.98 10.19
CA ILE A 98 10.83 -10.88 8.73
C ILE A 98 11.33 -12.20 8.15
N THR A 99 10.44 -12.96 7.52
CA THR A 99 10.77 -14.27 6.94
C THR A 99 11.27 -14.17 5.51
N ARG A 100 10.84 -13.15 4.75
CA ARG A 100 11.20 -12.93 3.35
C ARG A 100 11.21 -11.44 3.04
N GLU A 101 12.22 -11.02 2.27
CA GLU A 101 12.33 -9.66 1.72
C GLU A 101 12.31 -9.72 0.18
N PHE A 102 11.69 -8.72 -0.44
CA PHE A 102 11.59 -8.62 -1.90
C PHE A 102 12.28 -7.33 -2.35
N TYR A 103 13.30 -7.45 -3.20
CA TYR A 103 14.12 -6.32 -3.65
C TYR A 103 13.85 -5.88 -5.09
N CYS A 104 13.16 -6.72 -5.88
CA CYS A 104 12.83 -6.42 -7.27
C CYS A 104 11.53 -5.61 -7.37
N THR A 105 11.58 -4.44 -7.99
CA THR A 105 10.38 -3.73 -8.46
C THR A 105 10.07 -4.10 -9.91
N TYR A 106 8.80 -4.44 -10.15
CA TYR A 106 8.28 -4.73 -11.50
C TYR A 106 7.55 -3.53 -12.11
N ARG A 107 7.39 -2.45 -11.34
CA ARG A 107 6.62 -1.27 -11.76
C ARG A 107 7.52 -0.07 -12.02
N SER A 108 8.39 0.24 -11.07
CA SER A 108 9.22 1.44 -11.13
C SER A 108 10.25 1.33 -12.24
N PRO A 109 10.42 2.35 -13.08
CA PRO A 109 11.54 2.44 -14.03
C PRO A 109 12.91 2.36 -13.33
N MET A 110 13.98 2.14 -14.10
CA MET A 110 15.29 1.82 -13.53
C MET A 110 15.98 3.03 -12.87
N ASP A 111 15.75 4.25 -13.37
CA ASP A 111 16.19 5.49 -12.71
C ASP A 111 15.51 5.72 -11.35
N VAL A 112 14.21 5.41 -11.24
CA VAL A 112 13.50 5.43 -9.95
C VAL A 112 14.03 4.36 -9.01
N ALA A 113 14.30 3.14 -9.50
CA ALA A 113 14.87 2.08 -8.67
C ALA A 113 16.29 2.39 -8.19
N TYR A 114 17.08 3.11 -8.99
CA TYR A 114 18.37 3.65 -8.59
C TYR A 114 18.22 4.63 -7.42
N ALA A 115 17.31 5.62 -7.53
CA ALA A 115 17.01 6.56 -6.44
C ALA A 115 16.45 5.85 -5.19
N MET A 116 15.62 4.81 -5.37
CA MET A 116 15.14 3.98 -4.27
C MET A 116 16.27 3.26 -3.53
N GLY A 117 17.42 3.05 -4.17
CA GLY A 117 18.63 2.45 -3.57
C GLY A 117 19.17 3.22 -2.36
N GLU A 118 18.85 4.51 -2.24
CA GLU A 118 19.21 5.32 -1.06
C GLU A 118 18.38 4.94 0.18
N VAL A 119 17.13 4.53 -0.02
CA VAL A 119 16.17 4.21 1.05
C VAL A 119 16.13 2.70 1.34
N TYR A 120 16.27 1.89 0.29
CA TYR A 120 16.19 0.43 0.30
C TYR A 120 17.50 -0.17 -0.17
N LYS A 121 18.09 -1.05 0.66
CA LYS A 121 19.32 -1.74 0.27
C LYS A 121 19.04 -2.74 -0.86
N ASN A 122 19.90 -2.76 -1.88
CA ASN A 122 19.88 -3.71 -2.99
C ASN A 122 18.60 -3.70 -3.85
N SER A 123 17.84 -2.61 -3.87
CA SER A 123 16.67 -2.51 -4.75
C SER A 123 17.10 -2.43 -6.22
N TYR A 124 16.43 -3.20 -7.08
CA TYR A 124 16.64 -3.15 -8.52
C TYR A 124 15.32 -3.23 -9.26
N SER A 125 15.30 -2.71 -10.49
CA SER A 125 14.12 -2.81 -11.35
C SER A 125 14.30 -3.88 -12.42
N SER A 126 13.20 -4.56 -12.73
CA SER A 126 13.06 -5.37 -13.94
C SER A 126 12.52 -4.58 -15.14
N ASN A 127 12.08 -3.33 -14.92
CA ASN A 127 11.56 -2.45 -15.94
C ASN A 127 12.70 -1.62 -16.57
N PRO A 128 13.04 -1.84 -17.86
CA PRO A 128 14.20 -1.22 -18.49
C PRO A 128 14.01 0.25 -18.90
N ILE A 129 12.85 0.87 -18.61
CA ILE A 129 12.57 2.26 -18.98
C ILE A 129 13.54 3.22 -18.27
N ILE A 130 14.26 4.03 -19.06
CA ILE A 130 15.07 5.19 -18.64
C ILE A 130 15.15 6.18 -19.81
N PRO A 131 15.02 7.51 -19.60
CA PRO A 131 14.67 8.21 -18.37
C PRO A 131 13.15 8.27 -18.13
N SER A 132 12.70 8.34 -16.88
CA SER A 132 11.28 8.42 -16.49
C SER A 132 10.91 9.65 -15.67
N TYR A 133 11.89 10.38 -15.14
CA TYR A 133 11.67 11.61 -14.37
C TYR A 133 12.15 12.86 -15.13
N SER A 134 11.32 13.89 -15.12
CA SER A 134 11.66 15.25 -15.56
C SER A 134 11.10 16.26 -14.56
N GLY A 135 11.88 17.29 -14.23
CA GLY A 135 11.48 18.36 -13.32
C GLY A 135 11.41 19.69 -14.04
N ASP A 136 10.25 20.35 -13.95
CA ASP A 136 10.03 21.72 -14.41
C ASP A 136 9.73 22.61 -13.21
N ILE A 137 10.19 23.87 -13.24
CA ILE A 137 9.95 24.85 -12.18
C ILE A 137 8.77 25.73 -12.60
N TYR A 138 7.75 25.82 -11.73
CA TYR A 138 6.60 26.69 -11.93
C TYR A 138 6.53 27.76 -10.84
N THR A 139 6.28 29.00 -11.24
CA THR A 139 6.02 30.13 -10.35
C THR A 139 4.53 30.47 -10.39
N GLY A 140 3.80 30.18 -9.30
CA GLY A 140 2.36 30.44 -9.19
C GLY A 140 1.57 29.24 -8.68
N THR A 141 0.26 29.43 -8.47
CA THR A 141 -0.65 28.39 -7.94
C THR A 141 -1.27 27.49 -9.00
N GLN A 142 -1.21 27.87 -10.28
CA GLN A 142 -1.89 27.15 -11.37
C GLN A 142 -0.88 26.36 -12.22
N ILE A 143 -0.80 25.05 -11.95
CA ILE A 143 -0.03 24.09 -12.75
C ILE A 143 -0.94 23.60 -13.89
N PRO A 144 -0.49 23.61 -15.16
CA PRO A 144 -1.33 23.20 -16.29
C PRO A 144 -1.70 21.72 -16.20
N THR A 145 -2.99 21.42 -16.03
CA THR A 145 -3.55 20.06 -15.92
C THR A 145 -4.09 19.50 -17.25
N THR A 146 -3.54 19.95 -18.38
CA THR A 146 -4.10 19.73 -19.72
C THR A 146 -3.87 18.31 -20.27
N LYS A 147 -2.94 17.54 -19.70
CA LYS A 147 -2.62 16.19 -20.20
C LYS A 147 -3.73 15.19 -19.85
N ARG A 148 -4.29 14.54 -20.87
CA ARG A 148 -5.23 13.42 -20.71
C ARG A 148 -4.49 12.21 -20.12
N GLU A 149 -5.21 11.36 -19.40
CA GLU A 149 -4.71 10.12 -18.80
C GLU A 149 -3.53 10.29 -17.82
N THR A 150 -3.37 11.49 -17.25
CA THR A 150 -2.31 11.79 -16.27
C THR A 150 -2.87 11.78 -14.84
N LEU A 151 -2.14 11.15 -13.92
CA LEU A 151 -2.43 11.20 -12.49
C LEU A 151 -1.67 12.37 -11.85
N TYR A 152 -2.40 13.41 -11.44
CA TYR A 152 -1.83 14.52 -10.69
C TYR A 152 -1.77 14.18 -9.19
N LEU A 153 -0.57 14.31 -8.62
CA LEU A 153 -0.31 14.06 -7.20
C LEU A 153 0.23 15.33 -6.54
N VAL A 154 -0.14 15.50 -5.27
CA VAL A 154 0.25 16.63 -4.42
C VAL A 154 0.77 16.06 -3.11
N TYR A 155 1.81 16.68 -2.54
CA TYR A 155 2.54 16.09 -1.43
C TYR A 155 1.99 16.49 -0.05
N TYR A 156 1.72 17.77 0.20
CA TYR A 156 1.63 18.27 1.59
C TYR A 156 0.20 18.43 2.11
N THR A 157 -0.72 19.03 1.34
CA THR A 157 -2.04 19.37 1.90
C THR A 157 -3.21 19.04 0.99
N GLN A 158 -4.38 18.87 1.62
CA GLN A 158 -5.65 18.86 0.89
C GLN A 158 -5.99 20.23 0.30
N GLU A 159 -5.32 21.31 0.73
CA GLU A 159 -5.51 22.67 0.22
C GLU A 159 -4.81 22.84 -1.13
N GLU A 160 -3.55 22.42 -1.24
CA GLU A 160 -2.82 22.34 -2.52
C GLU A 160 -3.59 21.53 -3.57
N LYS A 161 -4.24 20.44 -3.14
CA LYS A 161 -5.11 19.66 -4.02
C LYS A 161 -6.31 20.45 -4.53
N LYS A 162 -6.92 21.32 -3.70
CA LYS A 162 -8.06 22.15 -4.13
C LYS A 162 -7.63 23.13 -5.22
N PHE A 163 -6.46 23.75 -5.07
CA PHE A 163 -5.91 24.66 -6.07
C PHE A 163 -5.65 24.02 -7.45
N LEU A 164 -5.49 22.70 -7.54
CA LEU A 164 -5.38 21.99 -8.83
C LEU A 164 -6.73 21.61 -9.45
N LEU A 165 -7.80 21.65 -8.66
CA LEU A 165 -9.16 21.27 -9.09
C LEU A 165 -10.03 22.51 -9.40
N ASP A 166 -9.70 23.65 -8.79
CA ASP A 166 -10.30 24.97 -9.05
C ASP A 166 -9.71 25.61 -10.32
#